data_AF-A0A4Q3DMK8-F1
#
_entry.id   AF-A0A4Q3DMK8-F1
#
_cell.length_a   1.000
_cell.length_b   1.000
_cell.length_c   1.000
_cell.angle_alpha   90.00
_cell.angle_beta   90.00
_cell.angle_gamma   90.00
#
_symmetry.space_group_name_H-M   'P 1'
#
loop_
_entity.id
_entity.type
_entity.pdbx_description
1 polymer ?
#
loop_
_entity_poly.entity_id
_entity_poly.type
_entity_poly.pdbx_seq_one_letter_code
_entity_poly.pdbx_strand_id
1 'polypeptide(L)'
;MIKFGSICLILFLSAKISAQNPGNNFFYAGKVNTLIGTKGKGHGVAERYLEAGYTFPGAMLPFGMVQFTPTFFNEDKGFVVNQLSGAGCDHMGNFPMLPLTGNLETSPDSMSTFKPGYHDQVTMAGFYQTKLQNGVLCAVTATKRSGFAQLSYPSAEKTATIIIGSGINATQLHEAEIRFTGNNTLEGFADGGSFCSPQIKTNYRVYFVAAFDAKPISSGTWKGKNLQKTSTQTNGENSGAYLSFDVSKQKIIHYKFAISYVSMENARQNLKAENPDWNFNRIKTASIATWNKYLSKIAVSGGSQDHITQFYTHLYHALAHPSIFSDVNGEYIGGDHQKHQSETEYYTAFSNWDTYRTQGQLLSLIAPKETGDMITSLIDFARKSGGGFPRWVMADVETGIMQGDPTSILVANAYAFGVKNFDAKEALQVMRKGAEVSETKSQEVETRPYLAQYLSKGYINASMSLEYNSADFAISQLIKQTNGDKQLVQKYLTQAQYWKNLYNPKSGWLQSKTPEGSWKKQDEDWREAGYK
;
A
#
# COMPACT_ATOMS: atom_id res chain seq x y z
N MET A 1 -7.06 0.79 -86.78
CA MET A 1 -5.61 0.53 -86.68
C MET A 1 -5.33 -0.09 -85.33
N ILE A 2 -4.93 -1.36 -85.34
CA ILE A 2 -4.62 -2.19 -84.18
C ILE A 2 -3.32 -1.67 -83.54
N LYS A 3 -3.33 -1.39 -82.23
CA LYS A 3 -2.11 -1.44 -81.41
C LYS A 3 -2.42 -1.97 -80.01
N PHE A 4 -1.76 -3.09 -79.71
CA PHE A 4 -1.62 -3.73 -78.41
C PHE A 4 -1.00 -2.77 -77.38
N GLY A 5 -1.45 -2.86 -76.13
CA GLY A 5 -0.83 -2.22 -74.97
C GLY A 5 -0.90 -3.14 -73.77
N SER A 6 0.27 -3.53 -73.26
CA SER A 6 0.55 -4.67 -72.41
C SER A 6 -0.10 -4.67 -71.03
N ILE A 7 -0.49 -5.88 -70.61
CA ILE A 7 -0.84 -6.27 -69.24
C ILE A 7 0.43 -6.21 -68.38
N CYS A 8 0.42 -5.40 -67.32
CA CYS A 8 1.41 -5.46 -66.26
C CYS A 8 0.67 -5.76 -64.94
N LEU A 9 0.60 -7.04 -64.61
CA LEU A 9 -0.03 -7.54 -63.38
C LEU A 9 0.97 -7.32 -62.23
N ILE A 10 0.77 -6.26 -61.44
CA ILE A 10 1.56 -6.04 -60.21
C ILE A 10 1.07 -7.04 -59.16
N LEU A 11 1.82 -8.12 -59.00
CA LEU A 11 1.73 -9.05 -57.87
C LEU A 11 2.15 -8.29 -56.60
N PHE A 12 1.17 -7.81 -55.84
CA PHE A 12 1.39 -7.48 -54.43
C PHE A 12 1.65 -8.78 -53.69
N LEU A 13 2.93 -9.10 -53.46
CA LEU A 13 3.30 -10.02 -52.39
C LEU A 13 2.89 -9.37 -51.06
N SER A 14 1.70 -9.72 -50.58
CA SER A 14 1.34 -9.52 -49.19
C SER A 14 2.31 -10.37 -48.36
N ALA A 15 3.35 -9.74 -47.81
CA ALA A 15 4.07 -10.30 -46.68
C ALA A 15 3.04 -10.48 -45.56
N LYS A 16 2.54 -11.72 -45.41
CA LYS A 16 1.86 -12.12 -44.18
C LYS A 16 2.88 -11.93 -43.08
N ILE A 17 2.75 -10.82 -42.35
CA ILE A 17 3.26 -10.70 -41.00
C ILE A 17 2.59 -11.86 -40.27
N SER A 18 3.32 -12.95 -40.10
CA SER A 18 2.92 -14.02 -39.22
C SER A 18 2.77 -13.38 -37.86
N ALA A 19 1.51 -13.18 -37.45
CA ALA A 19 1.19 -12.91 -36.07
C ALA A 19 1.97 -13.90 -35.21
N GLN A 20 2.71 -13.37 -34.24
CA GLN A 20 3.44 -14.17 -33.28
C GLN A 20 2.48 -15.19 -32.67
N ASN A 21 2.90 -16.45 -32.62
CA ASN A 21 2.23 -17.52 -31.91
C ASN A 21 1.75 -17.05 -30.53
N PRO A 22 0.47 -17.27 -30.14
CA PRO A 22 -0.02 -16.98 -28.78
C PRO A 22 0.45 -18.05 -27.76
N GLY A 23 1.67 -18.58 -27.93
CA GLY A 23 2.11 -19.86 -27.34
C GLY A 23 3.23 -19.79 -26.30
N ASN A 24 3.76 -18.61 -25.95
CA ASN A 24 4.69 -18.48 -24.83
C ASN A 24 4.03 -17.64 -23.73
N ASN A 25 3.23 -18.29 -22.88
CA ASN A 25 2.82 -17.72 -21.60
C ASN A 25 4.06 -17.58 -20.71
N PHE A 26 4.78 -16.47 -20.83
CA PHE A 26 5.88 -16.15 -19.93
C PHE A 26 5.32 -16.04 -18.50
N PHE A 27 5.79 -16.92 -17.61
CA PHE A 27 5.41 -16.94 -16.21
C PHE A 27 6.17 -15.84 -15.44
N TYR A 28 5.77 -14.58 -15.63
CA TYR A 28 6.39 -13.41 -15.00
C TYR A 28 6.25 -13.40 -13.47
N ALA A 29 5.10 -13.83 -12.95
CA ALA A 29 4.86 -13.91 -11.51
C ALA A 29 5.90 -14.79 -10.80
N GLY A 30 6.36 -15.87 -11.45
CA GLY A 30 7.41 -16.74 -10.93
C GLY A 30 8.84 -16.17 -11.03
N LYS A 31 9.02 -15.01 -11.67
CA LYS A 31 10.30 -14.27 -11.68
C LYS A 31 10.43 -13.32 -10.47
N VAL A 32 9.39 -13.18 -9.67
CA VAL A 32 9.36 -12.30 -8.50
C VAL A 32 9.82 -13.06 -7.27
N ASN A 33 10.77 -12.49 -6.53
CA ASN A 33 11.18 -12.98 -5.22
C ASN A 33 10.75 -11.97 -4.14
N THR A 34 9.61 -12.22 -3.49
CA THR A 34 9.05 -11.31 -2.48
C THR A 34 9.87 -11.22 -1.19
N LEU A 35 10.94 -12.03 -1.03
CA LEU A 35 11.87 -11.93 0.10
C LEU A 35 12.89 -10.80 -0.06
N ILE A 36 13.07 -10.26 -1.27
CA ILE A 36 13.98 -9.13 -1.47
C ILE A 36 13.41 -7.91 -0.74
N GLY A 37 14.17 -7.39 0.22
CA GLY A 37 13.78 -6.24 1.04
C GLY A 37 13.17 -6.59 2.40
N THR A 38 12.86 -7.86 2.68
CA THR A 38 12.22 -8.25 3.96
C THR A 38 13.21 -8.38 5.13
N LYS A 39 14.52 -8.24 4.87
CA LYS A 39 15.59 -8.35 5.88
C LYS A 39 16.83 -7.57 5.43
N GLY A 40 17.41 -6.77 6.32
CA GLY A 40 18.70 -6.11 6.11
C GLY A 40 19.89 -7.05 6.33
N LYS A 41 21.08 -6.67 5.84
CA LYS A 41 22.32 -7.48 5.97
C LYS A 41 23.08 -7.23 7.28
N GLY A 42 22.66 -6.21 8.04
CA GLY A 42 23.37 -5.59 9.17
C GLY A 42 24.18 -6.49 10.09
N HIS A 43 25.23 -5.90 10.68
CA HIS A 43 26.23 -6.56 11.52
C HIS A 43 25.74 -6.79 12.98
N GLY A 44 24.50 -6.37 13.33
CA GLY A 44 23.84 -6.60 14.62
C GLY A 44 22.30 -6.59 14.55
N VAL A 45 21.62 -6.93 15.66
CA VAL A 45 20.14 -7.06 15.72
C VAL A 45 19.41 -5.74 15.43
N ALA A 46 19.95 -4.60 15.91
CA ALA A 46 19.37 -3.28 15.66
C ALA A 46 19.54 -2.81 14.20
N GLU A 47 20.66 -3.17 13.56
CA GLU A 47 21.00 -2.76 12.18
C GLU A 47 20.28 -3.59 11.12
N ARG A 48 19.81 -4.79 11.45
CA ARG A 48 19.06 -5.67 10.54
C ARG A 48 17.78 -5.02 9.99
N TYR A 49 17.20 -4.08 10.71
CA TYR A 49 16.02 -3.34 10.25
C TYR A 49 16.40 -2.09 9.45
N LEU A 50 17.49 -1.40 9.81
CA LEU A 50 17.93 -0.16 9.14
C LEU A 50 18.36 -0.36 7.68
N GLU A 51 18.80 -1.56 7.32
CA GLU A 51 19.16 -1.91 5.93
C GLU A 51 18.06 -2.68 5.19
N ALA A 52 16.94 -2.98 5.86
CA ALA A 52 15.82 -3.65 5.20
C ALA A 52 15.09 -2.69 4.27
N GLY A 53 14.44 -3.23 3.23
CA GLY A 53 13.51 -2.46 2.42
C GLY A 53 12.14 -2.29 3.08
N TYR A 54 11.94 -2.81 4.30
CA TYR A 54 10.65 -2.84 5.01
C TYR A 54 9.51 -3.42 4.15
N THR A 55 9.84 -4.37 3.28
CA THR A 55 8.85 -5.09 2.44
C THR A 55 8.36 -6.34 3.16
N PHE A 56 7.33 -6.97 2.60
CA PHE A 56 6.74 -8.18 3.16
C PHE A 56 6.62 -9.29 2.10
N PRO A 57 6.75 -10.58 2.48
CA PRO A 57 6.81 -11.67 1.52
C PRO A 57 5.44 -12.23 1.11
N GLY A 58 4.37 -11.86 1.81
CA GLY A 58 3.04 -12.43 1.64
C GLY A 58 2.34 -12.08 0.33
N ALA A 59 1.07 -12.49 0.26
CA ALA A 59 0.27 -12.36 -0.95
C ALA A 59 -0.56 -11.07 -0.97
N MET A 60 -0.54 -10.39 -2.10
CA MET A 60 -1.41 -9.27 -2.45
C MET A 60 -1.71 -9.32 -3.95
N LEU A 61 -2.73 -8.57 -4.40
CA LEU A 61 -2.87 -8.18 -5.81
C LEU A 61 -2.24 -6.81 -6.05
N PRO A 62 -1.95 -6.43 -7.32
CA PRO A 62 -1.58 -5.06 -7.65
C PRO A 62 -2.59 -4.09 -7.05
N PHE A 63 -2.09 -3.15 -6.23
CA PHE A 63 -2.88 -2.15 -5.53
C PHE A 63 -3.98 -2.70 -4.61
N GLY A 64 -3.88 -3.95 -4.16
CA GLY A 64 -4.88 -4.58 -3.30
C GLY A 64 -5.03 -3.87 -1.95
N MET A 65 -6.26 -3.89 -1.42
CA MET A 65 -6.57 -3.50 -0.04
C MET A 65 -5.95 -4.48 0.97
N VAL A 66 -5.93 -5.77 0.63
CA VAL A 66 -5.38 -6.84 1.48
C VAL A 66 -3.91 -7.11 1.16
N GLN A 67 -3.10 -7.19 2.21
CA GLN A 67 -1.74 -7.71 2.19
C GLN A 67 -1.66 -8.87 3.18
N PHE A 68 -1.92 -10.10 2.71
CA PHE A 68 -1.96 -11.27 3.58
C PHE A 68 -0.56 -11.86 3.76
N THR A 69 0.10 -11.48 4.85
CA THR A 69 1.55 -11.66 5.01
C THR A 69 1.95 -11.95 6.45
N PRO A 70 3.04 -12.71 6.70
CA PRO A 70 3.79 -12.58 7.95
C PRO A 70 4.04 -11.10 8.26
N THR A 71 3.71 -10.65 9.47
CA THR A 71 3.93 -9.26 9.86
C THR A 71 5.42 -8.95 10.02
N PHE A 72 5.83 -7.77 9.55
CA PHE A 72 7.22 -7.30 9.61
C PHE A 72 7.56 -6.70 10.98
N PHE A 73 6.69 -5.86 11.53
CA PHE A 73 6.95 -5.15 12.79
C PHE A 73 6.68 -6.00 14.04
N ASN A 74 6.07 -7.17 13.88
CA ASN A 74 5.67 -8.07 14.95
C ASN A 74 5.84 -9.54 14.54
N GLU A 75 7.02 -9.91 14.01
CA GLU A 75 7.27 -11.23 13.38
C GLU A 75 6.78 -12.45 14.18
N ASP A 76 6.71 -12.31 15.51
CA ASP A 76 6.23 -13.32 16.47
C ASP A 76 4.71 -13.60 16.41
N LYS A 77 3.91 -12.77 15.74
CA LYS A 77 2.45 -12.80 15.86
C LYS A 77 1.72 -13.53 14.72
N GLY A 78 2.39 -13.85 13.61
CA GLY A 78 1.80 -14.63 12.51
C GLY A 78 1.40 -13.79 11.29
N PHE A 79 0.29 -14.14 10.63
CA PHE A 79 -0.11 -13.59 9.33
C PHE A 79 -1.18 -12.51 9.46
N VAL A 80 -0.86 -11.28 9.12
CA VAL A 80 -1.76 -10.11 9.20
C VAL A 80 -2.52 -9.88 7.90
N VAL A 81 -3.62 -9.13 7.99
CA VAL A 81 -4.52 -8.87 6.85
C VAL A 81 -4.14 -7.63 6.04
N ASN A 82 -3.34 -6.74 6.63
CA ASN A 82 -2.86 -5.50 6.03
C ASN A 82 -1.45 -5.13 6.55
N GLN A 83 -0.64 -4.56 5.67
CA GLN A 83 0.66 -3.96 6.00
C GLN A 83 1.13 -3.13 4.80
N LEU A 84 1.79 -1.99 5.06
CA LEU A 84 2.43 -1.24 3.98
C LEU A 84 3.80 -1.80 3.66
N SER A 85 4.19 -1.68 2.39
CA SER A 85 5.50 -2.05 1.90
C SER A 85 6.39 -0.82 1.80
N GLY A 86 7.54 -0.84 2.47
CA GLY A 86 8.57 0.20 2.34
C GLY A 86 8.40 1.42 3.26
N ALA A 87 7.39 1.43 4.13
CA ALA A 87 7.28 2.45 5.15
C ALA A 87 8.30 2.21 6.27
N GLY A 88 9.13 3.20 6.58
CA GLY A 88 10.28 3.10 7.50
C GLY A 88 9.93 3.04 8.99
N CYS A 89 8.66 2.85 9.34
CA CYS A 89 8.14 2.90 10.71
C CYS A 89 7.07 1.84 10.90
N ASP A 90 6.79 1.47 12.15
CA ASP A 90 5.69 0.58 12.51
C ASP A 90 4.32 1.17 12.15
N HIS A 91 3.46 0.30 11.63
CA HIS A 91 2.10 0.62 11.20
C HIS A 91 1.32 -0.68 10.98
N MET A 92 -0.01 -0.59 11.10
CA MET A 92 -0.96 -1.68 10.76
C MET A 92 -0.53 -3.05 11.31
N GLY A 93 -0.91 -4.15 10.64
CA GLY A 93 -0.70 -5.50 11.14
C GLY A 93 -1.90 -6.02 11.93
N ASN A 94 -3.11 -5.68 11.48
CA ASN A 94 -4.35 -6.07 12.14
C ASN A 94 -4.63 -7.57 11.95
N PHE A 95 -5.39 -8.14 12.89
CA PHE A 95 -5.93 -9.50 12.86
C PHE A 95 -4.91 -10.59 12.50
N PRO A 96 -3.74 -10.66 13.17
CA PRO A 96 -2.81 -11.74 12.93
C PRO A 96 -3.48 -13.09 13.18
N MET A 97 -3.42 -13.96 12.16
CA MET A 97 -3.84 -15.35 12.20
C MET A 97 -2.61 -16.25 12.35
N LEU A 98 -2.67 -17.19 13.28
CA LEU A 98 -1.60 -18.16 13.49
C LEU A 98 -2.15 -19.59 13.68
N PRO A 99 -1.75 -20.56 12.84
CA PRO A 99 -2.11 -21.96 13.04
C PRO A 99 -1.09 -22.68 13.94
N LEU A 100 -1.63 -23.46 14.87
CA LEU A 100 -0.95 -24.21 15.91
C LEU A 100 -1.33 -25.70 15.84
N THR A 101 -0.43 -26.56 16.31
CA THR A 101 -0.74 -27.97 16.56
C THR A 101 -1.29 -28.16 17.98
N GLY A 102 -2.11 -29.18 18.18
CA GLY A 102 -2.71 -29.49 19.48
C GLY A 102 -3.83 -28.54 19.92
N ASN A 103 -4.21 -28.67 21.20
CA ASN A 103 -5.17 -27.79 21.87
C ASN A 103 -4.48 -26.52 22.40
N LEU A 104 -5.24 -25.43 22.49
CA LEU A 104 -4.79 -24.22 23.19
C LEU A 104 -5.12 -24.31 24.69
N GLU A 105 -4.09 -24.48 25.51
CA GLU A 105 -4.22 -24.62 26.97
C GLU A 105 -3.96 -23.32 27.73
N THR A 106 -3.21 -22.39 27.13
CA THR A 106 -2.84 -21.11 27.74
C THR A 106 -3.34 -19.93 26.90
N SER A 107 -3.59 -18.80 27.56
CA SER A 107 -3.99 -17.59 26.82
C SER A 107 -2.86 -17.12 25.90
N PRO A 108 -3.17 -16.78 24.63
CA PRO A 108 -2.23 -16.12 23.73
C PRO A 108 -1.74 -14.74 24.21
N ASP A 109 -2.48 -14.06 25.09
CA ASP A 109 -2.17 -12.71 25.57
C ASP A 109 -1.88 -11.74 24.40
N SER A 110 -0.66 -11.20 24.32
CA SER A 110 -0.20 -10.30 23.24
C SER A 110 0.31 -11.01 21.98
N MET A 111 0.27 -12.35 21.96
CA MET A 111 0.85 -13.22 20.93
C MET A 111 2.38 -13.13 20.75
N SER A 112 3.09 -12.36 21.57
CA SER A 112 4.54 -12.13 21.42
C SER A 112 5.42 -13.36 21.71
N THR A 113 4.87 -14.42 22.31
CA THR A 113 5.63 -15.60 22.72
C THR A 113 5.63 -16.74 21.70
N PHE A 114 4.82 -16.67 20.63
CA PHE A 114 4.64 -17.80 19.72
C PHE A 114 5.83 -18.07 18.80
N LYS A 115 6.55 -17.04 18.35
CA LYS A 115 7.77 -17.14 17.52
C LYS A 115 7.62 -18.18 16.40
N PRO A 116 6.71 -17.95 15.44
CA PRO A 116 6.19 -18.99 14.57
C PRO A 116 7.24 -19.62 13.65
N GLY A 117 8.31 -18.88 13.32
CA GLY A 117 9.42 -19.33 12.47
C GLY A 117 8.99 -19.62 11.03
N TYR A 118 9.67 -19.03 10.05
CA TYR A 118 9.27 -19.15 8.64
C TYR A 118 10.36 -19.86 7.83
N HIS A 119 10.14 -21.16 7.59
CA HIS A 119 11.08 -22.04 6.88
C HIS A 119 10.57 -22.41 5.50
N ASP A 120 11.45 -22.97 4.66
CA ASP A 120 11.14 -23.51 3.34
C ASP A 120 10.24 -22.58 2.49
N GLN A 121 10.56 -21.29 2.50
CA GLN A 121 9.71 -20.25 1.95
C GLN A 121 9.68 -20.32 0.42
N VAL A 122 8.48 -20.44 -0.15
CA VAL A 122 8.22 -20.39 -1.59
C VAL A 122 7.46 -19.11 -1.90
N THR A 123 8.06 -18.27 -2.75
CA THR A 123 7.54 -16.94 -3.06
C THR A 123 7.31 -16.75 -4.55
N MET A 124 6.24 -16.04 -4.89
CA MET A 124 5.96 -15.50 -6.22
C MET A 124 4.90 -14.41 -6.10
N ALA A 125 4.73 -13.60 -7.14
CA ALA A 125 3.70 -12.56 -7.11
C ALA A 125 2.29 -13.16 -6.93
N GLY A 126 1.60 -12.78 -5.85
CA GLY A 126 0.24 -13.22 -5.51
C GLY A 126 0.13 -14.53 -4.71
N PHE A 127 1.25 -15.16 -4.37
CA PHE A 127 1.26 -16.40 -3.58
C PHE A 127 2.50 -16.50 -2.69
N TYR A 128 2.27 -16.88 -1.44
CA TYR A 128 3.32 -17.12 -0.46
C TYR A 128 3.06 -18.46 0.24
N GLN A 129 4.10 -19.25 0.43
CA GLN A 129 4.03 -20.47 1.23
C GLN A 129 5.25 -20.58 2.15
N THR A 130 5.03 -21.09 3.36
CA THR A 130 6.09 -21.35 4.33
C THR A 130 5.72 -22.51 5.24
N LYS A 131 6.73 -23.18 5.76
CA LYS A 131 6.60 -24.16 6.84
C LYS A 131 6.89 -23.47 8.17
N LEU A 132 5.93 -23.54 9.08
CA LEU A 132 6.09 -23.01 10.44
C LEU A 132 6.99 -23.92 11.29
N GLN A 133 7.55 -23.37 12.37
CA GLN A 133 8.37 -24.12 13.35
C GLN A 133 7.66 -25.33 13.94
N ASN A 134 6.33 -25.25 14.10
CA ASN A 134 5.48 -26.35 14.57
C ASN A 134 5.15 -27.39 13.47
N GLY A 135 5.71 -27.24 12.26
CA GLY A 135 5.55 -28.16 11.14
C GLY A 135 4.34 -27.90 10.25
N VAL A 136 3.45 -26.95 10.59
CA VAL A 136 2.29 -26.60 9.73
C VAL A 136 2.77 -25.93 8.45
N LEU A 137 2.31 -26.42 7.31
CA LEU A 137 2.54 -25.78 6.01
C LEU A 137 1.42 -24.76 5.75
N CYS A 138 1.78 -23.49 5.67
CA CYS A 138 0.87 -22.38 5.42
C CYS A 138 1.07 -21.90 3.99
N ALA A 139 0.03 -21.98 3.16
CA ALA A 139 0.00 -21.40 1.83
C ALA A 139 -1.09 -20.32 1.78
N VAL A 140 -0.74 -19.11 1.36
CA VAL A 140 -1.65 -17.95 1.32
C VAL A 140 -1.71 -17.32 -0.07
N THR A 141 -2.88 -16.81 -0.41
CA THR A 141 -3.13 -15.98 -1.60
C THR A 141 -4.15 -14.89 -1.26
N ALA A 142 -4.30 -13.91 -2.15
CA ALA A 142 -5.16 -12.77 -1.94
C ALA A 142 -5.90 -12.36 -3.23
N THR A 143 -7.04 -11.73 -3.00
CA THR A 143 -7.83 -10.96 -3.97
C THR A 143 -7.66 -9.47 -3.66
N LYS A 144 -8.52 -8.58 -4.17
CA LYS A 144 -8.39 -7.14 -3.90
C LYS A 144 -8.67 -6.83 -2.43
N ARG A 145 -9.69 -7.45 -1.83
CA ARG A 145 -10.25 -7.14 -0.50
C ARG A 145 -10.39 -8.34 0.42
N SER A 146 -10.04 -9.53 -0.07
CA SER A 146 -10.14 -10.77 0.70
C SER A 146 -8.91 -11.67 0.56
N GLY A 147 -8.60 -12.46 1.59
CA GLY A 147 -7.48 -13.39 1.63
C GLY A 147 -7.95 -14.84 1.81
N PHE A 148 -7.10 -15.79 1.41
CA PHE A 148 -7.39 -17.22 1.50
C PHE A 148 -6.09 -17.95 1.90
N ALA A 149 -6.13 -18.73 2.98
CA ALA A 149 -5.10 -19.68 3.39
C ALA A 149 -5.54 -21.14 3.21
N GLN A 150 -4.59 -21.99 2.81
CA GLN A 150 -4.64 -23.43 2.94
C GLN A 150 -3.61 -23.84 4.01
N LEU A 151 -4.09 -24.46 5.09
CA LEU A 151 -3.30 -24.82 6.26
C LEU A 151 -3.19 -26.34 6.33
N SER A 152 -1.99 -26.87 6.08
CA SER A 152 -1.76 -28.33 6.04
C SER A 152 -1.00 -28.78 7.29
N TYR A 153 -1.65 -29.60 8.12
CA TYR A 153 -1.14 -30.06 9.40
C TYR A 153 -0.32 -31.35 9.25
N PRO A 154 0.71 -31.57 10.10
CA PRO A 154 1.48 -32.80 10.10
C PRO A 154 0.62 -34.06 10.26
N SER A 155 1.05 -35.17 9.64
CA SER A 155 0.30 -36.43 9.63
C SER A 155 0.08 -37.02 11.03
N ALA A 156 1.00 -36.79 11.97
CA ALA A 156 0.91 -37.26 13.34
C ALA A 156 -0.12 -36.49 14.20
N GLU A 157 -0.46 -35.24 13.82
CA GLU A 157 -1.34 -34.39 14.62
C GLU A 157 -2.78 -34.85 14.58
N LYS A 158 -3.47 -34.87 15.72
CA LYS A 158 -4.91 -35.20 15.77
C LYS A 158 -5.78 -33.99 15.99
N THR A 159 -5.22 -32.95 16.60
CA THR A 159 -5.90 -31.70 16.87
C THR A 159 -5.07 -30.55 16.35
N ALA A 160 -5.75 -29.55 15.82
CA ALA A 160 -5.17 -28.29 15.39
C ALA A 160 -5.88 -27.15 16.09
N THR A 161 -5.21 -26.03 16.35
CA THR A 161 -5.84 -24.80 16.81
C THR A 161 -5.42 -23.63 15.93
N ILE A 162 -6.34 -22.75 15.57
CA ILE A 162 -6.06 -21.50 14.87
C ILE A 162 -6.47 -20.36 15.79
N ILE A 163 -5.56 -19.40 15.99
CA ILE A 163 -5.81 -18.19 16.78
C ILE A 163 -5.85 -16.95 15.88
N ILE A 164 -6.74 -16.01 16.18
CA ILE A 164 -6.89 -14.72 15.47
C ILE A 164 -6.97 -13.60 16.49
N GLY A 165 -5.99 -12.70 16.47
CA GLY A 165 -5.88 -11.59 17.44
C GLY A 165 -6.58 -10.31 16.98
N SER A 166 -7.77 -10.01 17.52
CA SER A 166 -8.47 -8.75 17.21
C SER A 166 -7.83 -7.53 17.88
N GLY A 167 -7.41 -7.69 19.14
CA GLY A 167 -6.72 -6.65 19.91
C GLY A 167 -5.21 -6.61 19.68
N ILE A 168 -4.73 -7.08 18.52
CA ILE A 168 -3.32 -7.27 18.22
C ILE A 168 -2.98 -6.51 16.93
N ASN A 169 -1.95 -5.67 17.01
CA ASN A 169 -1.50 -4.77 15.94
C ASN A 169 -0.01 -4.39 16.14
N ALA A 170 0.64 -3.77 15.13
CA ALA A 170 1.98 -3.17 15.28
C ALA A 170 1.94 -1.94 16.18
N THR A 171 0.90 -1.13 16.03
CA THR A 171 0.73 0.13 16.77
C THR A 171 -0.44 0.03 17.73
N GLN A 172 -0.53 0.97 18.67
CA GLN A 172 -1.60 0.99 19.65
C GLN A 172 -2.99 1.03 19.00
N LEU A 173 -3.92 0.22 19.51
CA LEU A 173 -5.34 0.25 19.19
C LEU A 173 -6.10 0.95 20.32
N HIS A 174 -7.19 1.63 19.99
CA HIS A 174 -8.12 2.20 20.99
C HIS A 174 -9.22 1.21 21.34
N GLU A 175 -9.74 0.52 20.33
CA GLU A 175 -10.83 -0.43 20.48
C GLU A 175 -10.62 -1.61 19.55
N ALA A 176 -11.02 -2.80 20.00
CA ALA A 176 -11.08 -3.98 19.16
C ALA A 176 -12.18 -4.90 19.66
N GLU A 177 -12.82 -5.62 18.74
CA GLU A 177 -13.80 -6.66 19.05
C GLU A 177 -13.60 -7.84 18.12
N ILE A 178 -13.87 -9.04 18.61
CA ILE A 178 -14.15 -10.21 17.79
C ILE A 178 -15.31 -11.01 18.40
N ARG A 179 -16.17 -11.53 17.53
CA ARG A 179 -17.29 -12.39 17.90
C ARG A 179 -17.52 -13.50 16.90
N PHE A 180 -18.07 -14.60 17.39
CA PHE A 180 -18.56 -15.70 16.57
C PHE A 180 -19.96 -15.35 16.05
N THR A 181 -20.16 -15.50 14.74
CA THR A 181 -21.47 -15.34 14.08
C THR A 181 -22.10 -16.67 13.65
N GLY A 182 -21.35 -17.74 13.86
CA GLY A 182 -21.71 -19.12 13.56
C GLY A 182 -20.64 -20.05 14.11
N ASN A 183 -20.77 -21.35 13.85
CA ASN A 183 -19.84 -22.34 14.39
C ASN A 183 -18.42 -22.18 13.85
N ASN A 184 -18.27 -21.74 12.60
CA ASN A 184 -17.00 -21.63 11.87
C ASN A 184 -16.84 -20.25 11.21
N THR A 185 -17.59 -19.25 11.67
CA THR A 185 -17.56 -17.88 11.15
C THR A 185 -17.43 -16.88 12.29
N LEU A 186 -16.68 -15.83 12.01
CA LEU A 186 -16.35 -14.81 12.99
C LEU A 186 -16.18 -13.46 12.30
N GLU A 187 -16.48 -12.42 13.05
CA GLU A 187 -16.35 -11.04 12.61
C GLU A 187 -15.88 -10.15 13.74
N GLY A 188 -15.36 -8.99 13.38
CA GLY A 188 -14.81 -8.06 14.35
C GLY A 188 -14.31 -6.79 13.71
N PHE A 189 -13.80 -5.88 14.53
CA PHE A 189 -13.14 -4.68 14.08
C PHE A 189 -11.94 -4.36 14.97
N ALA A 190 -11.00 -3.62 14.42
CA ALA A 190 -9.91 -2.98 15.14
C ALA A 190 -9.93 -1.50 14.79
N ASP A 191 -9.83 -0.65 15.80
CA ASP A 191 -9.86 0.81 15.69
C ASP A 191 -8.63 1.39 16.37
N GLY A 192 -7.98 2.29 15.67
CA GLY A 192 -6.81 3.01 16.15
C GLY A 192 -5.56 2.69 15.35
N GLY A 193 -4.50 3.38 15.71
CA GLY A 193 -3.21 3.27 15.06
C GLY A 193 -2.40 4.53 15.24
N SER A 194 -1.14 4.43 14.91
CA SER A 194 -0.22 5.56 14.79
C SER A 194 0.72 5.32 13.63
N PHE A 195 1.48 6.34 13.25
CA PHE A 195 2.50 6.17 12.22
C PHE A 195 3.77 6.94 12.54
N CYS A 196 4.92 6.25 12.57
CA CYS A 196 6.26 6.76 12.94
C CYS A 196 6.42 7.33 14.35
N SER A 197 5.34 7.74 15.00
CA SER A 197 5.34 8.27 16.35
C SER A 197 3.97 8.03 16.98
N PRO A 198 3.89 7.64 18.26
CA PRO A 198 2.61 7.55 18.98
C PRO A 198 1.82 8.87 19.04
N GLN A 199 2.48 10.01 18.78
CA GLN A 199 1.84 11.32 18.72
C GLN A 199 1.15 11.57 17.37
N ILE A 200 1.59 10.91 16.29
CA ILE A 200 0.96 10.98 14.97
C ILE A 200 -0.09 9.86 14.92
N LYS A 201 -1.27 10.18 15.45
CA LYS A 201 -2.40 9.25 15.50
C LYS A 201 -2.98 9.06 14.10
N THR A 202 -3.17 7.81 13.71
CA THR A 202 -3.86 7.40 12.48
C THR A 202 -5.03 6.53 12.90
N ASN A 203 -6.07 7.16 13.43
CA ASN A 203 -7.24 6.47 13.96
C ASN A 203 -8.15 6.01 12.82
N TYR A 204 -7.79 4.91 12.18
CA TYR A 204 -8.65 4.24 11.21
C TYR A 204 -9.37 3.07 11.89
N ARG A 205 -10.50 2.67 11.31
CA ARG A 205 -11.20 1.44 11.68
C ARG A 205 -11.15 0.44 10.54
N VAL A 206 -10.77 -0.79 10.85
CA VAL A 206 -10.82 -1.91 9.91
C VAL A 206 -11.76 -2.98 10.45
N TYR A 207 -12.76 -3.30 9.64
CA TYR A 207 -13.76 -4.34 9.84
C TYR A 207 -13.29 -5.63 9.18
N PHE A 208 -13.52 -6.77 9.82
CA PHE A 208 -12.96 -8.07 9.44
C PHE A 208 -14.00 -9.18 9.56
N VAL A 209 -14.16 -9.98 8.52
CA VAL A 209 -14.97 -11.20 8.53
C VAL A 209 -14.13 -12.37 8.10
N ALA A 210 -14.29 -13.52 8.75
CA ALA A 210 -13.64 -14.75 8.33
C ALA A 210 -14.49 -15.99 8.54
N ALA A 211 -14.12 -17.03 7.80
CA ALA A 211 -14.74 -18.33 7.84
C ALA A 211 -13.69 -19.44 7.73
N PHE A 212 -14.08 -20.64 8.15
CA PHE A 212 -13.34 -21.89 7.95
C PHE A 212 -14.21 -22.91 7.21
N ASP A 213 -13.60 -23.77 6.39
CA ASP A 213 -14.32 -24.83 5.68
C ASP A 213 -14.68 -26.01 6.61
N ALA A 214 -13.88 -26.21 7.66
CA ALA A 214 -14.08 -27.24 8.66
C ALA A 214 -14.95 -26.75 9.83
N LYS A 215 -15.66 -27.69 10.45
CA LYS A 215 -16.39 -27.46 11.70
C LYS A 215 -15.41 -27.62 12.88
N PRO A 216 -15.27 -26.62 13.77
CA PRO A 216 -14.44 -26.77 14.96
C PRO A 216 -15.06 -27.74 15.96
N ILE A 217 -14.20 -28.43 16.71
CA ILE A 217 -14.58 -29.28 17.85
C ILE A 217 -14.66 -28.47 19.16
N SER A 218 -13.96 -27.35 19.24
CA SER A 218 -14.06 -26.38 20.33
C SER A 218 -13.64 -24.99 19.85
N SER A 219 -14.10 -23.98 20.57
CA SER A 219 -13.81 -22.58 20.29
C SER A 219 -13.94 -21.74 21.56
N GLY A 220 -13.38 -20.55 21.52
CA GLY A 220 -13.49 -19.58 22.61
C GLY A 220 -12.72 -18.30 22.29
N THR A 221 -12.59 -17.46 23.30
CA THR A 221 -11.86 -16.19 23.18
C THR A 221 -10.76 -16.09 24.23
N TRP A 222 -9.91 -15.07 24.09
CA TRP A 222 -9.01 -14.65 25.15
C TRP A 222 -9.03 -13.14 25.37
N LYS A 223 -8.61 -12.72 26.56
CA LYS A 223 -8.33 -11.32 26.89
C LYS A 223 -7.22 -11.25 27.93
N GLY A 224 -6.10 -10.63 27.55
CA GLY A 224 -4.88 -10.65 28.35
C GLY A 224 -4.47 -12.09 28.68
N LYS A 225 -4.17 -12.37 29.95
CA LYS A 225 -3.78 -13.71 30.41
C LYS A 225 -4.96 -14.69 30.58
N ASN A 226 -6.19 -14.28 30.31
CA ASN A 226 -7.39 -15.10 30.54
C ASN A 226 -7.84 -15.79 29.25
N LEU A 227 -7.82 -17.13 29.25
CA LEU A 227 -8.43 -17.97 28.21
C LEU A 227 -9.87 -18.30 28.60
N GLN A 228 -10.83 -17.97 27.74
CA GLN A 228 -12.26 -18.15 28.00
C GLN A 228 -12.85 -19.20 27.05
N LYS A 229 -12.93 -20.45 27.52
CA LYS A 229 -13.53 -21.56 26.78
C LYS A 229 -15.01 -21.29 26.52
N THR A 230 -15.50 -21.59 25.31
CA THR A 230 -16.91 -21.41 24.88
C THR A 230 -17.43 -19.97 24.82
N SER A 231 -16.61 -18.97 25.17
CA SER A 231 -16.98 -17.57 24.99
C SER A 231 -17.12 -17.24 23.51
N THR A 232 -18.19 -16.51 23.15
CA THR A 232 -18.51 -16.17 21.77
C THR A 232 -18.09 -14.75 21.38
N GLN A 233 -17.56 -13.95 22.32
CA GLN A 233 -17.15 -12.57 22.07
C GLN A 233 -16.06 -12.12 23.05
N THR A 234 -15.19 -11.22 22.59
CA THR A 234 -14.24 -10.49 23.44
C THR A 234 -13.91 -9.13 22.82
N ASN A 235 -13.35 -8.24 23.63
CA ASN A 235 -12.96 -6.90 23.20
C ASN A 235 -11.72 -6.38 23.94
N GLY A 236 -11.14 -5.31 23.40
CA GLY A 236 -10.01 -4.57 23.95
C GLY A 236 -8.64 -5.09 23.51
N GLU A 237 -7.60 -4.50 24.07
CA GLU A 237 -6.20 -4.89 23.79
C GLU A 237 -5.91 -6.34 24.19
N ASN A 238 -4.95 -6.97 23.51
CA ASN A 238 -4.49 -8.33 23.81
C ASN A 238 -5.64 -9.35 23.87
N SER A 239 -6.57 -9.24 22.91
CA SER A 239 -7.76 -10.08 22.81
C SER A 239 -7.87 -10.75 21.45
N GLY A 240 -8.65 -11.83 21.37
CA GLY A 240 -8.91 -12.54 20.12
C GLY A 240 -9.74 -13.81 20.30
N ALA A 241 -9.84 -14.61 19.23
CA ALA A 241 -10.60 -15.85 19.19
C ALA A 241 -9.76 -17.05 18.75
N TYR A 242 -10.06 -18.22 19.28
CA TYR A 242 -9.45 -19.49 18.85
C TYR A 242 -10.51 -20.51 18.42
N LEU A 243 -10.11 -21.36 17.47
CA LEU A 243 -10.91 -22.49 16.97
C LEU A 243 -10.01 -23.71 16.90
N SER A 244 -10.44 -24.81 17.51
CA SER A 244 -9.74 -26.09 17.43
C SER A 244 -10.51 -27.06 16.55
N PHE A 245 -9.78 -27.85 15.76
CA PHE A 245 -10.30 -28.76 14.75
C PHE A 245 -9.75 -30.17 14.95
N ASP A 246 -10.57 -31.19 14.68
CA ASP A 246 -10.10 -32.57 14.53
C ASP A 246 -9.44 -32.72 13.15
N VAL A 247 -8.11 -32.92 13.16
CA VAL A 247 -7.30 -33.13 11.96
C VAL A 247 -6.79 -34.57 11.86
N SER A 248 -7.43 -35.52 12.56
CA SER A 248 -7.12 -36.96 12.45
C SER A 248 -7.40 -37.51 11.05
N LYS A 249 -8.45 -37.00 10.37
CA LYS A 249 -8.86 -37.39 9.02
C LYS A 249 -8.74 -36.26 7.99
N GLN A 250 -9.01 -35.02 8.39
CA GLN A 250 -8.92 -33.83 7.53
C GLN A 250 -7.66 -33.03 7.89
N LYS A 251 -6.57 -33.25 7.15
CA LYS A 251 -5.28 -32.59 7.41
C LYS A 251 -5.18 -31.17 6.89
N ILE A 252 -6.14 -30.74 6.09
CA ILE A 252 -6.17 -29.42 5.47
C ILE A 252 -7.37 -28.66 6.00
N ILE A 253 -7.09 -27.50 6.58
CA ILE A 253 -8.10 -26.52 6.97
C ILE A 253 -7.95 -25.30 6.08
N HIS A 254 -9.04 -24.88 5.46
CA HIS A 254 -9.08 -23.65 4.70
C HIS A 254 -9.61 -22.52 5.57
N TYR A 255 -8.97 -21.37 5.45
CA TYR A 255 -9.35 -20.12 6.10
C TYR A 255 -9.51 -19.05 5.03
N LYS A 256 -10.60 -18.30 5.05
CA LYS A 256 -10.78 -17.12 4.20
C LYS A 256 -11.31 -15.96 5.01
N PHE A 257 -10.89 -14.75 4.63
CA PHE A 257 -11.33 -13.53 5.28
C PHE A 257 -11.51 -12.41 4.27
N ALA A 258 -12.26 -11.38 4.63
CA ALA A 258 -12.26 -10.09 3.94
C ALA A 258 -12.24 -8.95 4.95
N ILE A 259 -11.75 -7.80 4.49
CA ILE A 259 -11.75 -6.57 5.27
C ILE A 259 -12.56 -5.47 4.59
N SER A 260 -12.96 -4.46 5.37
CA SER A 260 -13.54 -3.20 4.90
C SER A 260 -13.11 -2.10 5.86
N TYR A 261 -12.92 -0.89 5.36
CA TYR A 261 -12.71 0.31 6.19
C TYR A 261 -14.02 1.04 6.50
N VAL A 262 -15.16 0.56 5.98
CA VAL A 262 -16.47 1.22 6.09
C VAL A 262 -17.37 0.54 7.09
N SER A 263 -17.61 -0.77 6.95
CA SER A 263 -18.53 -1.48 7.84
C SER A 263 -18.37 -2.99 7.81
N MET A 264 -19.01 -3.67 8.77
CA MET A 264 -19.09 -5.12 8.78
C MET A 264 -19.86 -5.69 7.59
N GLU A 265 -20.91 -5.00 7.16
CA GLU A 265 -21.72 -5.46 6.04
C GLU A 265 -20.92 -5.42 4.73
N ASN A 266 -20.13 -4.37 4.54
CA ASN A 266 -19.24 -4.26 3.40
C ASN A 266 -18.17 -5.36 3.40
N ALA A 267 -17.57 -5.66 4.57
CA ALA A 267 -16.63 -6.78 4.68
C ALA A 267 -17.28 -8.13 4.27
N ARG A 268 -18.53 -8.39 4.67
CA ARG A 268 -19.29 -9.58 4.22
C ARG A 268 -19.52 -9.58 2.70
N GLN A 269 -19.89 -8.43 2.13
CA GLN A 269 -20.09 -8.28 0.68
C GLN A 269 -18.78 -8.51 -0.10
N ASN A 270 -17.66 -7.96 0.38
CA ASN A 270 -16.33 -8.20 -0.18
C ASN A 270 -16.01 -9.69 -0.18
N LEU A 271 -16.20 -10.40 0.94
CA LEU A 271 -15.93 -11.83 1.03
C LEU A 271 -16.80 -12.63 0.06
N LYS A 272 -18.10 -12.32 0.00
CA LYS A 272 -19.06 -13.00 -0.89
C LYS A 272 -18.74 -12.79 -2.36
N ALA A 273 -18.34 -11.58 -2.74
CA ALA A 273 -18.04 -11.23 -4.13
C ALA A 273 -16.71 -11.85 -4.61
N GLU A 274 -15.67 -11.81 -3.78
CA GLU A 274 -14.31 -12.15 -4.22
C GLU A 274 -13.91 -13.60 -3.89
N ASN A 275 -14.45 -14.19 -2.81
CA ASN A 275 -14.18 -15.55 -2.36
C ASN A 275 -15.46 -16.35 -2.03
N PRO A 276 -16.39 -16.56 -2.98
CA PRO A 276 -17.67 -17.24 -2.71
C PRO A 276 -17.49 -18.72 -2.31
N ASP A 277 -16.53 -19.43 -2.92
CA ASP A 277 -16.35 -20.88 -2.76
C ASP A 277 -15.06 -21.24 -2.01
N TRP A 278 -14.89 -22.53 -1.69
CA TRP A 278 -13.71 -23.08 -1.00
C TRP A 278 -12.67 -23.68 -1.96
N ASN A 279 -12.29 -22.93 -2.99
CA ASN A 279 -11.31 -23.38 -3.99
C ASN A 279 -10.06 -22.49 -3.96
N PHE A 280 -9.09 -22.86 -3.10
CA PHE A 280 -7.81 -22.15 -2.95
C PHE A 280 -7.05 -22.05 -4.29
N ASN A 281 -6.98 -23.15 -5.04
CA ASN A 281 -6.24 -23.20 -6.31
C ASN A 281 -6.83 -22.25 -7.37
N ARG A 282 -8.16 -22.08 -7.40
CA ARG A 282 -8.81 -21.10 -8.29
C ARG A 282 -8.36 -19.68 -7.96
N ILE A 283 -8.36 -19.29 -6.69
CA ILE A 283 -7.97 -17.94 -6.26
C ILE A 283 -6.47 -17.72 -6.49
N LYS A 284 -5.63 -18.69 -6.13
CA LYS A 284 -4.19 -18.66 -6.42
C LYS A 284 -3.92 -18.46 -7.92
N THR A 285 -4.59 -19.23 -8.77
CA THR A 285 -4.41 -19.15 -10.23
C THR A 285 -4.85 -17.79 -10.78
N ALA A 286 -6.00 -17.28 -10.32
CA ALA A 286 -6.49 -15.95 -10.70
C ALA A 286 -5.56 -14.82 -10.24
N SER A 287 -4.99 -14.95 -9.04
CA SER A 287 -4.02 -13.99 -8.49
C SER A 287 -2.74 -13.94 -9.31
N ILE A 288 -2.16 -15.12 -9.60
CA ILE A 288 -0.99 -15.26 -10.48
C ILE A 288 -1.27 -14.72 -11.88
N ALA A 289 -2.43 -15.01 -12.46
CA ALA A 289 -2.82 -14.50 -13.78
C ALA A 289 -2.91 -12.97 -13.80
N THR A 290 -3.44 -12.37 -12.73
CA THR A 290 -3.49 -10.92 -12.56
C THR A 290 -2.08 -10.33 -12.52
N TRP A 291 -1.17 -10.91 -11.75
CA TRP A 291 0.23 -10.46 -11.73
C TRP A 291 0.93 -10.61 -13.07
N ASN A 292 0.74 -11.73 -13.78
CA ASN A 292 1.30 -11.88 -15.13
C ASN A 292 0.81 -10.78 -16.08
N LYS A 293 -0.46 -10.36 -15.98
CA LYS A 293 -1.01 -9.25 -16.79
C LYS A 293 -0.31 -7.92 -16.52
N TYR A 294 0.02 -7.61 -15.27
CA TYR A 294 0.71 -6.37 -14.91
C TYR A 294 2.22 -6.42 -15.18
N LEU A 295 2.88 -7.53 -14.81
CA LEU A 295 4.32 -7.68 -14.99
C LEU A 295 4.71 -7.81 -16.47
N SER A 296 3.83 -8.36 -17.32
CA SER A 296 4.05 -8.43 -18.77
C SER A 296 4.02 -7.07 -19.48
N LYS A 297 3.63 -5.98 -18.81
CA LYS A 297 3.68 -4.62 -19.36
C LYS A 297 5.08 -4.21 -19.76
N ILE A 298 6.12 -4.80 -19.15
CA ILE A 298 7.51 -4.60 -19.53
C ILE A 298 8.19 -5.96 -19.70
N ALA A 299 8.61 -6.25 -20.93
CA ALA A 299 9.43 -7.40 -21.25
C ALA A 299 10.91 -7.00 -21.28
N VAL A 300 11.76 -7.72 -20.54
CA VAL A 300 13.21 -7.50 -20.50
C VAL A 300 13.97 -8.73 -21.00
N SER A 301 15.11 -8.52 -21.65
CA SER A 301 16.02 -9.56 -22.17
C SER A 301 17.48 -9.10 -22.08
N GLY A 302 18.43 -10.03 -22.22
CA GLY A 302 19.86 -9.70 -22.30
C GLY A 302 20.60 -9.51 -20.97
N GLY A 303 19.96 -9.82 -19.83
CA GLY A 303 20.56 -9.80 -18.49
C GLY A 303 20.67 -11.19 -17.84
N SER A 304 21.35 -11.27 -16.69
CA SER A 304 21.42 -12.50 -15.88
C SER A 304 20.06 -12.83 -15.27
N GLN A 305 19.87 -14.08 -14.83
CA GLN A 305 18.65 -14.49 -14.11
C GLN A 305 18.43 -13.66 -12.83
N ASP A 306 19.52 -13.26 -12.17
CA ASP A 306 19.48 -12.39 -11.00
C ASP A 306 18.96 -10.99 -11.35
N HIS A 307 19.47 -10.35 -12.40
CA HIS A 307 18.97 -9.05 -12.87
C HIS A 307 17.49 -9.12 -13.29
N ILE A 308 17.07 -10.21 -13.95
CA ILE A 308 15.66 -10.44 -14.30
C ILE A 308 14.80 -10.54 -13.04
N THR A 309 15.27 -11.26 -12.02
CA THR A 309 14.57 -11.41 -10.75
C THR A 309 14.44 -10.07 -10.02
N GLN A 310 15.53 -9.30 -9.93
CA GLN A 310 15.51 -7.96 -9.34
C GLN A 310 14.54 -7.04 -10.09
N PHE A 311 14.59 -7.01 -11.43
CA PHE A 311 13.70 -6.18 -12.24
C PHE A 311 12.22 -6.47 -11.96
N TYR A 312 11.79 -7.74 -12.08
CA TYR A 312 10.39 -8.09 -11.85
C TYR A 312 9.97 -7.94 -10.40
N THR A 313 10.89 -8.11 -9.44
CA THR A 313 10.61 -7.87 -8.03
C THR A 313 10.43 -6.39 -7.71
N HIS A 314 11.26 -5.51 -8.26
CA HIS A 314 11.08 -4.06 -8.09
C HIS A 314 9.82 -3.55 -8.81
N LEU A 315 9.48 -4.11 -9.97
CA LEU A 315 8.21 -3.81 -10.64
C LEU A 315 7.01 -4.28 -9.80
N TYR A 316 7.11 -5.45 -9.16
CA TYR A 316 6.10 -5.94 -8.21
C TYR A 316 5.92 -4.98 -7.03
N HIS A 317 7.01 -4.52 -6.40
CA HIS A 317 6.95 -3.56 -5.29
C HIS A 317 6.37 -2.21 -5.73
N ALA A 318 6.68 -1.73 -6.94
CA ALA A 318 6.12 -0.50 -7.49
C ALA A 318 4.59 -0.58 -7.72
N LEU A 319 4.00 -1.77 -7.75
CA LEU A 319 2.57 -2.01 -7.91
C LEU A 319 1.88 -2.36 -6.57
N ALA A 320 2.58 -2.30 -5.44
CA ALA A 320 2.03 -2.62 -4.12
C ALA A 320 1.02 -1.56 -3.65
N HIS A 321 1.43 -0.29 -3.74
CA HIS A 321 0.68 0.89 -3.29
C HIS A 321 0.73 1.98 -4.37
N PRO A 322 -0.22 2.93 -4.42
CA PRO A 322 -1.40 3.11 -3.55
C PRO A 322 -2.35 1.90 -3.52
N SER A 323 -3.09 1.71 -2.42
CA SER A 323 -3.98 0.56 -2.22
C SER A 323 -5.45 0.94 -2.35
N ILE A 324 -6.27 0.06 -2.91
CA ILE A 324 -7.73 0.19 -2.91
C ILE A 324 -8.23 0.33 -1.47
N PHE A 325 -9.14 1.27 -1.26
CA PHE A 325 -9.75 1.63 0.01
C PHE A 325 -11.28 1.60 -0.04
N SER A 326 -11.88 1.65 -1.23
CA SER A 326 -13.32 1.40 -1.42
C SER A 326 -13.66 -0.09 -1.35
N ASP A 327 -14.87 -0.40 -0.90
CA ASP A 327 -15.44 -1.74 -0.93
C ASP A 327 -15.98 -2.11 -2.32
N VAL A 328 -16.41 -3.37 -2.52
CA VAL A 328 -16.93 -3.84 -3.83
C VAL A 328 -18.19 -3.09 -4.29
N ASN A 329 -18.93 -2.51 -3.35
CA ASN A 329 -20.09 -1.68 -3.63
C ASN A 329 -19.73 -0.21 -3.91
N GLY A 330 -18.44 0.16 -3.83
CA GLY A 330 -17.92 1.51 -4.05
C GLY A 330 -17.98 2.44 -2.83
N GLU A 331 -18.49 1.99 -1.68
CA GLU A 331 -18.44 2.79 -0.46
C GLU A 331 -17.00 2.89 0.09
N TYR A 332 -16.66 4.03 0.70
CA TYR A 332 -15.35 4.30 1.32
C TYR A 332 -15.47 5.35 2.43
N ILE A 333 -14.44 5.48 3.29
CA ILE A 333 -14.34 6.59 4.26
C ILE A 333 -13.51 7.72 3.64
N GLY A 334 -14.07 8.93 3.60
CA GLY A 334 -13.42 10.11 3.02
C GLY A 334 -12.47 10.82 3.99
N GLY A 335 -11.75 11.83 3.50
CA GLY A 335 -10.86 12.65 4.33
C GLY A 335 -11.58 13.51 5.39
N ASP A 336 -12.91 13.54 5.38
CA ASP A 336 -13.79 14.11 6.42
C ASP A 336 -14.24 13.07 7.47
N HIS A 337 -13.70 11.85 7.40
CA HIS A 337 -14.07 10.69 8.21
C HIS A 337 -15.55 10.29 8.08
N GLN A 338 -16.20 10.68 6.99
CA GLN A 338 -17.57 10.28 6.67
C GLN A 338 -17.58 9.18 5.62
N LYS A 339 -18.67 8.41 5.58
CA LYS A 339 -18.91 7.43 4.53
C LYS A 339 -19.32 8.13 3.23
N HIS A 340 -18.68 7.77 2.14
CA HIS A 340 -18.96 8.25 0.79
C HIS A 340 -19.09 7.08 -0.19
N GLN A 341 -19.47 7.41 -1.42
CA GLN A 341 -19.65 6.48 -2.52
C GLN A 341 -18.80 6.93 -3.71
N SER A 342 -18.09 6.00 -4.34
CA SER A 342 -17.32 6.23 -5.57
C SER A 342 -17.83 5.33 -6.70
N GLU A 343 -17.77 5.83 -7.93
CA GLU A 343 -18.06 5.06 -9.14
C GLU A 343 -16.84 4.25 -9.62
N THR A 344 -15.64 4.69 -9.24
CA THR A 344 -14.37 4.02 -9.52
C THR A 344 -13.76 3.48 -8.23
N GLU A 345 -12.68 2.70 -8.37
CA GLU A 345 -11.87 2.31 -7.21
C GLU A 345 -11.31 3.57 -6.53
N TYR A 346 -11.49 3.70 -5.21
CA TYR A 346 -10.92 4.76 -4.40
C TYR A 346 -9.66 4.25 -3.69
N TYR A 347 -8.60 5.05 -3.60
CA TYR A 347 -7.28 4.63 -3.15
C TYR A 347 -6.78 5.37 -1.89
N THR A 348 -5.86 4.73 -1.16
CA THR A 348 -5.12 5.24 0.00
C THR A 348 -3.63 4.81 -0.07
N ALA A 349 -2.86 5.00 1.02
CA ALA A 349 -1.45 4.66 1.16
C ALA A 349 -0.56 5.50 0.24
N PHE A 350 -0.78 6.81 0.28
CA PHE A 350 -0.10 7.78 -0.58
C PHE A 350 1.16 8.30 0.11
N SER A 351 2.35 7.75 -0.20
CA SER A 351 3.66 8.24 0.29
C SER A 351 4.24 9.32 -0.64
N ASN A 352 3.50 10.40 -0.87
CA ASN A 352 3.70 11.21 -2.08
C ASN A 352 5.09 11.85 -2.19
N TRP A 353 5.74 12.19 -1.06
CA TRP A 353 7.11 12.73 -1.04
C TRP A 353 8.16 11.81 -1.68
N ASP A 354 7.94 10.49 -1.62
CA ASP A 354 8.80 9.51 -2.28
C ASP A 354 8.30 9.23 -3.71
N THR A 355 7.00 9.00 -3.84
CA THR A 355 6.43 8.40 -5.04
C THR A 355 6.33 9.37 -6.22
N TYR A 356 6.33 10.69 -5.99
CA TYR A 356 6.38 11.69 -7.07
C TYR A 356 7.67 11.61 -7.90
N ARG A 357 8.76 11.07 -7.32
CA ARG A 357 10.11 11.13 -7.90
C ARG A 357 10.25 10.19 -9.10
N THR A 358 9.69 8.98 -9.01
CA THR A 358 9.84 7.93 -10.03
C THR A 358 8.60 7.04 -10.20
N GLN A 359 7.92 6.68 -9.11
CA GLN A 359 6.82 5.72 -9.15
C GLN A 359 5.60 6.29 -9.90
N GLY A 360 5.20 7.53 -9.63
CA GLY A 360 4.03 8.14 -10.26
C GLY A 360 4.11 8.17 -11.78
N GLN A 361 5.29 8.46 -12.34
CA GLN A 361 5.57 8.44 -13.77
C GLN A 361 5.49 7.00 -14.32
N LEU A 362 6.09 6.04 -13.62
CA LEU A 362 6.02 4.63 -14.02
C LEU A 362 4.58 4.14 -14.07
N LEU A 363 3.79 4.38 -13.00
CA LEU A 363 2.39 3.97 -12.93
C LEU A 363 1.54 4.65 -14.02
N SER A 364 1.80 5.92 -14.31
CA SER A 364 1.14 6.63 -15.41
C SER A 364 1.32 5.93 -16.76
N LEU A 365 2.47 5.30 -16.99
CA LEU A 365 2.76 4.58 -18.23
C LEU A 365 2.16 3.17 -18.25
N ILE A 366 2.25 2.42 -17.16
CA ILE A 366 1.92 0.98 -17.15
C ILE A 366 0.52 0.65 -16.61
N ALA A 367 -0.05 1.55 -15.81
CA ALA A 367 -1.34 1.46 -15.15
C ALA A 367 -2.10 2.82 -15.19
N PRO A 368 -2.32 3.41 -16.39
CA PRO A 368 -2.90 4.75 -16.52
C PRO A 368 -4.32 4.85 -15.98
N LYS A 369 -5.13 3.79 -16.09
CA LYS A 369 -6.49 3.76 -15.53
C LYS A 369 -6.43 3.93 -14.01
N GLU A 370 -5.68 3.04 -13.35
CA GLU A 370 -5.49 3.02 -11.90
C GLU A 370 -4.88 4.35 -11.43
N THR A 371 -3.91 4.89 -12.18
CA THR A 371 -3.31 6.20 -11.86
C THR A 371 -4.35 7.33 -11.92
N GLY A 372 -5.24 7.35 -12.91
CA GLY A 372 -6.32 8.34 -12.95
C GLY A 372 -7.31 8.22 -11.79
N ASP A 373 -7.64 6.99 -11.38
CA ASP A 373 -8.47 6.71 -10.20
C ASP A 373 -7.75 7.16 -8.90
N MET A 374 -6.43 6.97 -8.79
CA MET A 374 -5.60 7.45 -7.69
C MET A 374 -5.56 8.98 -7.61
N ILE A 375 -5.39 9.67 -8.75
CA ILE A 375 -5.42 11.14 -8.79
C ILE A 375 -6.81 11.65 -8.41
N THR A 376 -7.87 11.01 -8.90
CA THR A 376 -9.25 11.34 -8.51
C THR A 376 -9.45 11.18 -7.01
N SER A 377 -8.92 10.10 -6.42
CA SER A 377 -8.97 9.86 -4.97
C SER A 377 -8.27 10.97 -4.19
N LEU A 378 -7.11 11.46 -4.64
CA LEU A 378 -6.39 12.58 -4.01
C LEU A 378 -7.16 13.90 -4.09
N ILE A 379 -7.81 14.18 -5.23
CA ILE A 379 -8.66 15.38 -5.41
C ILE A 379 -9.86 15.30 -4.45
N ASP A 380 -10.51 14.14 -4.39
CA ASP A 380 -11.64 13.92 -3.50
C ASP A 380 -11.26 14.00 -2.02
N PHE A 381 -10.11 13.43 -1.64
CA PHE A 381 -9.55 13.57 -0.30
C PHE A 381 -9.39 15.05 0.04
N ALA A 382 -8.67 15.79 -0.80
CA ALA A 382 -8.41 17.22 -0.59
C ALA A 382 -9.70 18.03 -0.42
N ARG A 383 -10.70 17.82 -1.28
CA ARG A 383 -11.99 18.52 -1.20
C ARG A 383 -12.71 18.28 0.13
N LYS A 384 -12.61 17.07 0.66
CA LYS A 384 -13.25 16.67 1.92
C LYS A 384 -12.38 16.98 3.15
N SER A 385 -11.10 17.29 2.97
CA SER A 385 -10.14 17.52 4.05
C SER A 385 -9.71 18.99 4.22
N GLY A 386 -10.48 19.97 3.75
CA GLY A 386 -10.13 21.41 3.91
C GLY A 386 -9.55 22.07 2.66
N GLY A 387 -9.45 21.33 1.55
CA GLY A 387 -9.16 21.84 0.20
C GLY A 387 -7.68 21.90 -0.15
N GLY A 388 -6.79 21.43 0.72
CA GLY A 388 -5.37 21.22 0.43
C GLY A 388 -5.08 19.78 0.07
N PHE A 389 -4.09 19.54 -0.78
CA PHE A 389 -3.63 18.18 -1.01
C PHE A 389 -2.93 17.59 0.23
N PRO A 390 -3.10 16.29 0.49
CA PRO A 390 -2.34 15.58 1.51
C PRO A 390 -0.87 15.42 1.08
N ARG A 391 0.05 15.17 2.01
CA ARG A 391 1.44 14.81 1.73
C ARG A 391 1.69 13.32 1.92
N TRP A 392 1.10 12.76 2.98
CA TRP A 392 1.27 11.36 3.32
C TRP A 392 0.00 10.81 3.96
N VAL A 393 -0.73 9.94 3.23
CA VAL A 393 -2.03 9.40 3.69
C VAL A 393 -1.90 7.96 4.18
N MET A 394 -2.26 7.72 5.44
CA MET A 394 -2.50 6.38 6.00
C MET A 394 -4.00 6.15 6.15
N ALA A 395 -4.55 5.14 5.46
CA ALA A 395 -6.00 4.88 5.47
C ALA A 395 -6.79 6.15 5.09
N ASP A 396 -7.50 6.78 6.00
CA ASP A 396 -8.24 8.02 5.76
C ASP A 396 -7.60 9.25 6.45
N VAL A 397 -6.35 9.14 6.90
CA VAL A 397 -5.66 10.16 7.71
C VAL A 397 -4.43 10.75 6.99
N GLU A 398 -4.38 12.07 6.86
CA GLU A 398 -3.17 12.82 6.53
C GLU A 398 -2.25 12.89 7.75
N THR A 399 -1.04 12.35 7.61
CA THR A 399 -0.11 12.15 8.74
C THR A 399 0.85 13.32 8.96
N GLY A 400 1.01 14.18 7.96
CA GLY A 400 1.96 15.29 7.97
C GLY A 400 3.43 14.87 7.84
N ILE A 401 3.71 13.58 7.63
CA ILE A 401 5.07 13.06 7.49
C ILE A 401 5.71 13.57 6.18
N MET A 402 7.03 13.81 6.26
CA MET A 402 7.86 14.47 5.26
C MET A 402 7.53 15.96 5.07
N GLN A 403 8.01 16.57 3.99
CA GLN A 403 7.97 18.02 3.75
C GLN A 403 7.45 18.35 2.35
N GLY A 404 7.20 19.62 2.08
CA GLY A 404 6.89 20.10 0.73
C GLY A 404 5.42 20.00 0.34
N ASP A 405 5.16 20.06 -0.97
CA ASP A 405 3.86 19.90 -1.62
C ASP A 405 3.97 18.85 -2.74
N PRO A 406 4.26 17.58 -2.36
CA PRO A 406 4.63 16.54 -3.33
C PRO A 406 3.46 16.11 -4.22
N THR A 407 2.22 16.23 -3.73
CA THR A 407 1.03 15.79 -4.45
C THR A 407 0.76 16.65 -5.68
N SER A 408 1.02 17.96 -5.59
CA SER A 408 0.98 18.85 -6.75
C SER A 408 1.93 18.39 -7.87
N ILE A 409 3.12 17.89 -7.51
CA ILE A 409 4.11 17.34 -8.45
C ILE A 409 3.60 16.02 -9.03
N LEU A 410 3.09 15.12 -8.19
CA LEU A 410 2.55 13.83 -8.59
C LEU A 410 1.41 13.98 -9.63
N VAL A 411 0.46 14.88 -9.36
CA VAL A 411 -0.69 15.14 -10.25
C VAL A 411 -0.24 15.71 -11.60
N ALA A 412 0.67 16.69 -11.59
CA ALA A 412 1.22 17.25 -12.83
C ALA A 412 1.99 16.20 -13.64
N ASN A 413 2.75 15.33 -12.98
CA ASN A 413 3.45 14.21 -13.62
C ASN A 413 2.46 13.21 -14.23
N ALA A 414 1.40 12.83 -13.54
CA ALA A 414 0.38 11.96 -14.10
C ALA A 414 -0.20 12.53 -15.40
N TYR A 415 -0.52 13.82 -15.40
CA TYR A 415 -0.99 14.51 -16.62
C TYR A 415 0.07 14.50 -17.73
N ALA A 416 1.32 14.85 -17.41
CA ALA A 416 2.41 14.93 -18.37
C ALA A 416 2.73 13.56 -19.03
N PHE A 417 2.56 12.47 -18.29
CA PHE A 417 2.79 11.09 -18.75
C PHE A 417 1.53 10.45 -19.38
N GLY A 418 0.49 11.24 -19.65
CA GLY A 418 -0.64 10.83 -20.50
C GLY A 418 -1.91 10.42 -19.76
N VAL A 419 -1.95 10.50 -18.44
CA VAL A 419 -3.16 10.20 -17.66
C VAL A 419 -4.10 11.41 -17.74
N LYS A 420 -5.26 11.24 -18.39
CA LYS A 420 -6.25 12.32 -18.63
C LYS A 420 -7.63 12.02 -18.05
N ASN A 421 -7.83 10.84 -17.46
CA ASN A 421 -9.10 10.39 -16.88
C ASN A 421 -9.28 10.87 -15.42
N PHE A 422 -9.01 12.16 -15.17
CA PHE A 422 -9.31 12.86 -13.92
C PHE A 422 -9.60 14.33 -14.21
N ASP A 423 -10.26 15.03 -13.29
CA ASP A 423 -10.57 16.45 -13.47
C ASP A 423 -9.33 17.33 -13.21
N ALA A 424 -8.59 17.63 -14.28
CA ALA A 424 -7.40 18.47 -14.23
C ALA A 424 -7.71 19.93 -13.80
N LYS A 425 -8.93 20.42 -14.01
CA LYS A 425 -9.34 21.77 -13.60
C LYS A 425 -9.54 21.82 -12.09
N GLU A 426 -10.23 20.84 -11.53
CA GLU A 426 -10.42 20.69 -10.08
C GLU A 426 -9.07 20.45 -9.38
N ALA A 427 -8.22 19.59 -9.94
CA ALA A 427 -6.85 19.42 -9.46
C ALA A 427 -6.10 20.76 -9.37
N LEU A 428 -6.12 21.56 -10.45
CA LEU A 428 -5.46 22.87 -10.46
C LEU A 428 -6.02 23.83 -9.40
N GLN A 429 -7.32 23.78 -9.10
CA GLN A 429 -7.90 24.60 -8.03
C GLN A 429 -7.32 24.21 -6.66
N VAL A 430 -7.24 22.90 -6.36
CA VAL A 430 -6.66 22.38 -5.11
C VAL A 430 -5.17 22.76 -5.00
N MET A 431 -4.39 22.53 -6.07
CA MET A 431 -2.96 22.85 -6.09
C MET A 431 -2.72 24.34 -5.83
N ARG A 432 -3.51 25.21 -6.48
CA ARG A 432 -3.40 26.66 -6.30
C ARG A 432 -3.79 27.09 -4.90
N LYS A 433 -4.87 26.53 -4.32
CA LYS A 433 -5.28 26.84 -2.95
C LYS A 433 -4.13 26.54 -1.98
N GLY A 434 -3.53 25.35 -2.08
CA GLY A 434 -2.37 24.96 -1.28
C GLY A 434 -1.13 25.83 -1.48
N ALA A 435 -0.93 26.41 -2.67
CA ALA A 435 0.22 27.24 -2.99
C ALA A 435 0.02 28.75 -2.75
N GLU A 436 -1.22 29.23 -2.59
CA GLU A 436 -1.54 30.66 -2.54
C GLU A 436 -2.14 31.11 -1.20
N VAL A 437 -2.74 30.20 -0.41
CA VAL A 437 -3.45 30.54 0.83
C VAL A 437 -2.73 29.92 2.03
N SER A 438 -2.13 30.76 2.89
CA SER A 438 -1.15 30.40 3.95
C SER A 438 -1.68 29.57 5.13
N GLU A 439 -2.96 29.20 5.12
CA GLU A 439 -3.61 28.37 6.14
C GLU A 439 -4.34 27.18 5.51
N THR A 440 -4.08 26.90 4.23
CA THR A 440 -4.67 25.72 3.58
C THR A 440 -4.15 24.46 4.24
N LYS A 441 -5.10 23.61 4.65
CA LYS A 441 -4.82 22.34 5.28
C LYS A 441 -5.42 21.18 4.50
N SER A 442 -4.82 20.02 4.75
CA SER A 442 -5.42 18.71 4.55
C SER A 442 -5.61 18.10 5.94
N GLN A 443 -6.87 17.98 6.37
CA GLN A 443 -7.28 17.76 7.74
C GLN A 443 -6.63 18.80 8.66
N GLU A 444 -5.89 18.36 9.68
CA GLU A 444 -5.23 19.25 10.64
C GLU A 444 -3.82 19.67 10.19
N VAL A 445 -3.34 19.19 9.04
CA VAL A 445 -1.97 19.39 8.56
C VAL A 445 -1.93 20.48 7.50
N GLU A 446 -1.07 21.49 7.69
CA GLU A 446 -0.82 22.51 6.68
C GLU A 446 -0.23 21.90 5.40
N THR A 447 -0.82 22.22 4.25
CA THR A 447 -0.32 21.74 2.94
C THR A 447 1.06 22.30 2.64
N ARG A 448 1.27 23.59 2.95
CA ARG A 448 2.57 24.25 2.85
C ARG A 448 2.90 25.02 4.13
N PRO A 449 3.57 24.40 5.12
CA PRO A 449 4.11 25.11 6.27
C PRO A 449 4.98 26.31 5.87
N TYR A 450 4.87 27.40 6.61
CA TYR A 450 5.61 28.66 6.37
C TYR A 450 5.31 29.34 5.02
N LEU A 451 4.17 29.03 4.38
CA LEU A 451 3.83 29.60 3.07
C LEU A 451 3.80 31.14 3.05
N ALA A 452 3.31 31.78 4.11
CA ALA A 452 3.30 33.26 4.19
C ALA A 452 4.71 33.85 4.06
N GLN A 453 5.70 33.22 4.69
CA GLN A 453 7.10 33.62 4.56
C GLN A 453 7.63 33.32 3.15
N TYR A 454 7.34 32.14 2.62
CA TYR A 454 7.76 31.78 1.26
C TYR A 454 7.23 32.77 0.20
N LEU A 455 5.96 33.16 0.30
CA LEU A 455 5.34 34.11 -0.63
C LEU A 455 5.90 35.53 -0.49
N SER A 456 6.19 35.98 0.74
CA SER A 456 6.69 37.34 1.00
C SER A 456 8.19 37.52 0.78
N LYS A 457 9.00 36.52 1.14
CA LYS A 457 10.47 36.61 1.12
C LYS A 457 11.12 35.77 0.02
N GLY A 458 10.37 34.85 -0.58
CA GLY A 458 10.89 33.94 -1.60
C GLY A 458 11.85 32.88 -1.05
N TYR A 459 11.86 32.61 0.25
CA TYR A 459 12.62 31.50 0.83
C TYR A 459 12.09 31.09 2.21
N ILE A 460 12.35 29.83 2.56
CA ILE A 460 12.18 29.22 3.88
C ILE A 460 13.39 28.30 4.14
N ASN A 461 13.28 27.31 5.03
CA ASN A 461 14.32 26.28 5.19
C ASN A 461 14.60 25.58 3.85
N ALA A 462 15.86 25.26 3.59
CA ALA A 462 16.34 24.96 2.25
C ALA A 462 15.63 23.76 1.62
N SER A 463 15.52 22.65 2.34
CA SER A 463 14.87 21.43 1.85
C SER A 463 13.41 21.69 1.46
N MET A 464 12.65 22.34 2.34
CA MET A 464 11.23 22.64 2.11
C MET A 464 11.02 23.65 0.97
N SER A 465 11.89 24.66 0.89
CA SER A 465 11.85 25.65 -0.18
C SER A 465 12.06 24.99 -1.55
N LEU A 466 12.99 24.03 -1.66
CA LEU A 466 13.24 23.31 -2.91
C LEU A 466 12.06 22.42 -3.33
N GLU A 467 11.38 21.80 -2.37
CA GLU A 467 10.15 21.07 -2.65
C GLU A 467 9.04 22.01 -3.16
N TYR A 468 8.87 23.20 -2.58
CA TYR A 468 7.91 24.19 -3.08
C TYR A 468 8.29 24.72 -4.46
N ASN A 469 9.58 24.95 -4.73
CA ASN A 469 10.04 25.35 -6.05
C ASN A 469 9.67 24.30 -7.12
N SER A 470 9.82 23.03 -6.79
CA SER A 470 9.46 21.90 -7.67
C SER A 470 7.94 21.81 -7.87
N ALA A 471 7.17 22.00 -6.81
CA ALA A 471 5.70 22.04 -6.87
C ALA A 471 5.19 23.24 -7.68
N ASP A 472 5.80 24.42 -7.54
CA ASP A 472 5.45 25.60 -8.33
C ASP A 472 5.75 25.39 -9.82
N PHE A 473 6.89 24.76 -10.15
CA PHE A 473 7.17 24.34 -11.52
C PHE A 473 6.10 23.38 -12.04
N ALA A 474 5.75 22.35 -11.27
CA ALA A 474 4.70 21.38 -11.62
C ALA A 474 3.34 22.06 -11.88
N ILE A 475 2.92 22.98 -11.01
CA ILE A 475 1.70 23.78 -11.19
C ILE A 475 1.77 24.56 -12.50
N SER A 476 2.89 25.24 -12.78
CA SER A 476 3.06 25.99 -14.03
C SER A 476 2.91 25.10 -15.27
N GLN A 477 3.44 23.87 -15.22
CA GLN A 477 3.38 22.93 -16.33
C GLN A 477 1.97 22.40 -16.52
N LEU A 478 1.23 22.11 -15.45
CA LEU A 478 -0.15 21.66 -15.58
C LEU A 478 -1.05 22.76 -16.14
N ILE A 479 -0.92 24.01 -15.66
CA ILE A 479 -1.64 25.17 -16.23
C ILE A 479 -1.33 25.31 -17.72
N LYS A 480 -0.06 25.20 -18.12
CA LYS A 480 0.35 25.30 -19.52
C LYS A 480 -0.27 24.18 -20.38
N GLN A 481 -0.23 22.94 -19.88
CA GLN A 481 -0.73 21.78 -20.62
C GLN A 481 -2.26 21.73 -20.71
N THR A 482 -2.99 22.41 -19.81
CA THR A 482 -4.45 22.55 -19.86
C THR A 482 -4.90 23.86 -20.54
N ASN A 483 -3.98 24.56 -21.20
CA ASN A 483 -4.21 25.84 -21.88
C ASN A 483 -4.78 26.94 -20.96
N GLY A 484 -4.33 26.95 -19.71
CA GLY A 484 -4.71 27.96 -18.71
C GLY A 484 -3.99 29.31 -18.86
N ASP A 485 -4.20 30.19 -17.88
CA ASP A 485 -3.73 31.57 -17.90
C ASP A 485 -2.19 31.69 -17.96
N LYS A 486 -1.68 32.35 -19.01
CA LYS A 486 -0.26 32.61 -19.24
C LYS A 486 0.39 33.44 -18.13
N GLN A 487 -0.36 34.35 -17.49
CA GLN A 487 0.17 35.14 -16.37
C GLN A 487 0.39 34.25 -15.14
N LEU A 488 -0.52 33.33 -14.86
CA LEU A 488 -0.33 32.34 -13.80
C LEU A 488 0.84 31.39 -14.09
N VAL A 489 1.00 30.94 -15.34
CA VAL A 489 2.19 30.16 -15.74
C VAL A 489 3.48 30.94 -15.41
N GLN A 490 3.56 32.21 -15.79
CA GLN A 490 4.75 33.03 -15.54
C GLN A 490 4.98 33.29 -14.05
N LYS A 491 3.91 33.51 -13.26
CA LYS A 491 3.99 33.65 -11.79
C LYS A 491 4.66 32.43 -11.17
N TYR A 492 4.15 31.23 -11.46
CA TYR A 492 4.68 29.99 -10.88
C TYR A 492 6.08 29.64 -11.40
N LEU A 493 6.39 29.95 -12.67
CA LEU A 493 7.76 29.81 -13.19
C LEU A 493 8.75 30.73 -12.47
N THR A 494 8.35 31.95 -12.12
CA THR A 494 9.18 32.86 -11.32
C THR A 494 9.40 32.31 -9.91
N GLN A 495 8.33 31.84 -9.24
CA GLN A 495 8.42 31.24 -7.91
C GLN A 495 9.27 29.95 -7.90
N ALA A 496 9.21 29.15 -8.95
CA ALA A 496 10.08 27.97 -9.12
C ALA A 496 11.58 28.32 -9.16
N GLN A 497 11.95 29.59 -9.40
CA GLN A 497 13.35 30.05 -9.37
C GLN A 497 13.81 30.58 -8.00
N TYR A 498 12.95 30.53 -6.97
CA TYR A 498 13.29 30.99 -5.62
C TYR A 498 14.41 30.21 -4.94
N TRP A 499 14.80 29.03 -5.45
CA TRP A 499 16.02 28.34 -5.01
C TRP A 499 17.26 29.24 -5.07
N LYS A 500 17.30 30.22 -6.00
CA LYS A 500 18.39 31.19 -6.13
C LYS A 500 18.54 32.08 -4.90
N ASN A 501 17.46 32.30 -4.16
CA ASN A 501 17.48 33.06 -2.90
C ASN A 501 18.22 32.32 -1.78
N LEU A 502 18.46 31.02 -1.94
CA LEU A 502 19.17 30.15 -1.00
C LEU A 502 20.59 29.82 -1.45
N TYR A 503 21.02 30.22 -2.64
CA TYR A 503 22.40 30.03 -3.09
C TYR A 503 23.33 30.98 -2.34
N ASN A 504 24.21 30.44 -1.49
CA ASN A 504 25.21 31.23 -0.81
C ASN A 504 26.52 31.23 -1.63
N PRO A 505 26.90 32.36 -2.25
CA PRO A 505 28.11 32.41 -3.07
C PRO A 505 29.40 32.22 -2.27
N LYS A 506 29.38 32.42 -0.94
CA LYS A 506 30.56 32.20 -0.08
C LYS A 506 30.85 30.72 0.14
N SER A 507 29.81 29.89 0.26
CA SER A 507 29.96 28.45 0.46
C SER A 507 29.89 27.66 -0.85
N GLY A 508 29.24 28.21 -1.88
CA GLY A 508 28.96 27.52 -3.14
C GLY A 508 27.77 26.56 -3.07
N TRP A 509 27.06 26.53 -1.93
CA TRP A 509 25.95 25.60 -1.67
C TRP A 509 24.62 26.33 -1.50
N LEU A 510 23.54 25.58 -1.60
CA LEU A 510 22.24 26.02 -1.11
C LEU A 510 22.25 25.96 0.43
N GLN A 511 21.87 27.06 1.07
CA GLN A 511 21.98 27.22 2.51
C GLN A 511 20.74 27.91 3.07
N SER A 512 20.20 27.36 4.16
CA SER A 512 19.06 27.95 4.86
C SER A 512 19.38 29.36 5.39
N LYS A 513 18.35 30.21 5.43
CA LYS A 513 18.39 31.53 6.06
C LYS A 513 17.53 31.56 7.32
N THR A 514 17.88 32.41 8.27
CA THR A 514 16.97 32.79 9.36
C THR A 514 15.76 33.54 8.77
N PRO A 515 14.64 33.66 9.51
CA PRO A 515 13.52 34.48 9.06
C PRO A 515 13.94 35.90 8.68
N GLU A 516 14.94 36.48 9.34
CA GLU A 516 15.48 37.84 9.09
C GLU A 516 16.38 37.91 7.85
N GLY A 517 16.75 36.77 7.25
CA GLY A 517 17.49 36.70 5.99
C GLY A 517 19.00 36.52 6.11
N SER A 518 19.52 36.37 7.32
CA SER A 518 20.91 35.98 7.55
C SER A 518 21.12 34.50 7.24
N TRP A 519 22.29 34.12 6.71
CA TRP A 519 22.62 32.71 6.48
C TRP A 519 22.73 31.96 7.82
N LYS A 520 22.04 30.82 7.96
CA LYS A 520 22.16 29.97 9.15
C LYS A 520 23.57 29.43 9.28
N LYS A 521 24.11 29.40 10.50
CA LYS A 521 25.46 28.84 10.73
C LYS A 521 25.44 27.32 10.62
N GLN A 522 26.59 26.72 10.34
CA GLN A 522 26.71 25.27 10.17
C GLN A 522 26.39 24.49 11.45
N ASP A 523 26.66 25.08 12.62
CA ASP A 523 26.41 24.51 13.95
C ASP A 523 25.00 24.82 14.50
N GLU A 524 24.20 25.61 13.78
CA GLU A 524 22.88 26.05 14.24
C GLU A 524 21.81 24.97 14.06
N ASP A 525 21.82 24.28 12.92
CA ASP A 525 21.01 23.08 12.67
C ASP A 525 21.67 22.23 11.59
N TRP A 526 22.37 21.18 11.98
CA TRP A 526 23.07 20.28 11.06
C TRP A 526 22.15 19.59 10.04
N ARG A 527 20.83 19.57 10.28
CA ARG A 527 19.82 18.99 9.37
C ARG A 527 19.45 19.94 8.23
N GLU A 528 19.70 21.24 8.39
CA GLU A 528 19.28 22.30 7.46
C GLU A 528 20.44 23.24 7.04
N ALA A 529 21.61 23.09 7.65
CA ALA A 529 22.85 23.78 7.32
C ALA A 529 23.83 22.76 6.72
N GLY A 530 24.27 23.01 5.48
CA GLY A 530 24.94 22.05 4.59
C GLY A 530 26.10 21.24 5.18
N TYR A 531 26.33 20.08 4.55
CA TYR A 531 27.41 19.15 4.86
C TYR A 531 28.78 19.72 4.46
N LYS A 532 29.84 19.30 5.17
CA LYS A 532 31.24 19.63 4.84
C LYS A 532 31.77 18.74 3.72
#